data_AF-A0A4Z0HWU4-F1
#
_entry.id   AF-A0A4Z0HWU4-F1
#
_cell.length_a   1.000
_cell.length_b   1.000
_cell.length_c   1.000
_cell.angle_alpha   90.00
_cell.angle_beta   90.00
_cell.angle_gamma   90.00
#
_symmetry.space_group_name_H-M   'P 1'
#
loop_
_entity.id
_entity.type
_entity.pdbx_description
1 polymer ?
#
loop_
_entity_poly.entity_id
_entity_poly.type
_entity_poly.pdbx_seq_one_letter_code
_entity_poly.pdbx_strand_id
1 'polypeptide(L)'
;MSAQLSEARVGNVLGTVARTSPLSGPRVRPDKALQYELNVVAADVAAMVSAIGGWLFDRAMAGWRVSVAADACTDERALRILGLKAVDLTGLWQSTEADAVAMTAIGTDRFESGDPVRRSGAGVVFFGAHGPDGPGGAVDRVQYRPSAAALAFKSHALAVAGADPGSTGQVETLFRYGRSAGLLEADLVPVC
;
A
#
# COMPACT_ATOMS: atom_id res chain seq x y z
N MET A 1 69.71 -36.22 -45.27
CA MET A 1 68.35 -35.67 -45.28
C MET A 1 67.41 -36.85 -45.46
N SER A 2 66.87 -37.35 -44.36
CA SER A 2 66.33 -38.70 -44.25
C SER A 2 64.81 -38.74 -44.07
N ALA A 3 64.23 -39.72 -44.76
CA ALA A 3 63.08 -40.55 -44.42
C ALA A 3 61.68 -39.93 -44.33
N GLN A 4 60.87 -40.29 -45.34
CA GLN A 4 59.42 -40.50 -45.22
C GLN A 4 59.13 -41.74 -44.34
N LEU A 5 58.19 -41.60 -43.40
CA LEU A 5 57.47 -42.65 -42.65
C LEU A 5 56.03 -42.10 -42.48
N SER A 6 55.01 -42.72 -43.05
CA SER A 6 54.25 -43.89 -42.58
C SER A 6 52.99 -43.49 -41.79
N GLU A 7 51.87 -44.01 -42.28
CA GLU A 7 50.61 -44.42 -41.63
C GLU A 7 50.15 -43.76 -40.31
N ALA A 8 48.87 -43.37 -40.24
CA ALA A 8 47.81 -44.21 -39.64
C ALA A 8 46.59 -43.37 -39.23
N ARG A 9 45.42 -43.91 -39.58
CA ARG A 9 44.12 -43.56 -39.00
C ARG A 9 44.15 -43.78 -37.49
N VAL A 10 43.81 -42.76 -36.71
CA VAL A 10 43.29 -42.93 -35.34
C VAL A 10 42.08 -42.02 -35.20
N GLY A 11 40.92 -42.65 -35.04
CA GLY A 11 39.69 -41.95 -34.67
C GLY A 11 39.78 -41.44 -33.24
N ASN A 12 39.09 -40.34 -32.95
CA ASN A 12 38.71 -40.06 -31.58
C ASN A 12 37.27 -39.56 -31.52
N VAL A 13 36.47 -40.35 -30.81
CA VAL A 13 35.10 -40.08 -30.42
C VAL A 13 35.17 -39.05 -29.30
N LEU A 14 34.80 -37.79 -29.55
CA LEU A 14 34.51 -36.86 -28.47
C LEU A 14 33.01 -36.85 -28.21
N GLY A 15 32.68 -37.35 -27.02
CA GLY A 15 31.34 -37.56 -26.52
C GLY A 15 30.52 -36.28 -26.42
N THR A 16 29.25 -36.43 -26.76
CA THR A 16 28.19 -35.49 -26.43
C THR A 16 28.12 -35.33 -24.91
N VAL A 17 28.58 -34.20 -24.39
CA VAL A 17 28.27 -33.77 -23.03
C VAL A 17 26.77 -33.47 -22.99
N ALA A 18 25.99 -34.41 -22.46
CA ALA A 18 24.59 -34.19 -22.16
C ALA A 18 24.51 -33.03 -21.15
N ARG A 19 23.99 -31.89 -21.60
CA ARG A 19 23.60 -30.79 -20.72
C ARG A 19 22.55 -31.33 -19.76
N THR A 20 22.93 -31.54 -18.51
CA THR A 20 21.99 -31.77 -17.42
C THR A 20 21.13 -30.52 -17.29
N SER A 21 19.91 -30.57 -17.79
CA SER A 21 18.90 -29.56 -17.50
C SER A 21 18.75 -29.48 -15.97
N PRO A 22 18.72 -28.27 -15.38
CA PRO A 22 18.45 -28.14 -13.96
C PRO A 22 17.08 -28.76 -13.67
N LEU A 23 17.08 -29.62 -12.65
CA LEU A 23 15.90 -30.34 -12.16
C LEU A 23 14.73 -29.36 -12.01
N SER A 24 13.69 -29.55 -12.82
CA SER A 24 12.37 -28.98 -12.57
C SER A 24 11.82 -29.60 -11.29
N GLY A 25 12.23 -29.06 -10.15
CA GLY A 25 11.55 -29.29 -8.89
C GLY A 25 10.10 -28.80 -9.01
N PRO A 26 9.13 -29.47 -8.37
CA PRO A 26 7.78 -28.95 -8.28
C PRO A 26 7.83 -27.55 -7.68
N ARG A 27 7.43 -26.54 -8.45
CA ARG A 27 7.14 -25.23 -7.88
C ARG A 27 5.93 -25.42 -7.00
N VAL A 28 6.14 -25.51 -5.68
CA VAL A 28 5.08 -25.34 -4.70
C VAL A 28 4.47 -23.98 -5.01
N ARG A 29 3.26 -23.95 -5.58
CA ARG A 29 2.48 -22.72 -5.59
C ARG A 29 2.27 -22.42 -4.12
N PRO A 30 2.68 -21.24 -3.61
CA PRO A 30 2.27 -20.88 -2.27
C PRO A 30 0.74 -20.98 -2.25
N ASP A 31 0.21 -21.69 -1.26
CA ASP A 31 -1.17 -21.49 -0.84
C ASP A 31 -1.39 -19.97 -0.77
N LYS A 32 -2.52 -19.52 -1.33
CA LYS A 32 -2.83 -18.13 -1.67
C LYS A 32 -2.20 -17.16 -0.65
N ALA A 33 -1.34 -16.25 -1.14
CA ALA A 33 -0.65 -15.32 -0.25
C ALA A 33 -1.65 -14.29 0.27
N LEU A 34 -1.74 -14.16 1.61
CA LEU A 34 -2.53 -13.14 2.28
C LEU A 34 -2.28 -11.76 1.67
N GLN A 35 -3.34 -11.12 1.20
CA GLN A 35 -3.28 -9.77 0.62
C GLN A 35 -3.64 -8.73 1.66
N TYR A 36 -2.88 -7.64 1.73
CA TYR A 36 -3.18 -6.52 2.62
C TYR A 36 -3.76 -5.36 1.82
N GLU A 37 -4.92 -4.88 2.24
CA GLU A 37 -5.66 -3.83 1.56
C GLU A 37 -5.99 -2.68 2.51
N LEU A 38 -5.88 -1.45 2.00
CA LEU A 38 -6.29 -0.24 2.70
C LEU A 38 -7.26 0.54 1.80
N ASN A 39 -8.51 0.60 2.23
CA ASN A 39 -9.57 1.32 1.54
C ASN A 39 -9.73 2.70 2.17
N VAL A 40 -9.55 3.75 1.39
CA VAL A 40 -9.58 5.13 1.86
C VAL A 40 -10.80 5.84 1.26
N VAL A 41 -11.56 6.51 2.11
CA VAL A 41 -12.66 7.37 1.69
C VAL A 41 -12.35 8.80 2.14
N ALA A 42 -12.29 9.73 1.19
CA ALA A 42 -12.00 11.14 1.45
C ALA A 42 -13.03 12.02 0.72
N ALA A 43 -13.33 13.21 1.24
CA ALA A 43 -14.05 14.22 0.46
C ALA A 43 -13.10 14.92 -0.54
N ASP A 44 -11.91 15.30 -0.07
CA ASP A 44 -10.88 15.98 -0.85
C ASP A 44 -9.52 15.28 -0.74
N VAL A 45 -8.85 15.10 -1.88
CA VAL A 45 -7.51 14.51 -1.95
C VAL A 45 -6.45 15.43 -1.38
N ALA A 46 -6.53 16.75 -1.56
CA ALA A 46 -5.53 17.65 -0.99
C ALA A 46 -5.56 17.61 0.55
N ALA A 47 -6.77 17.68 1.14
CA ALA A 47 -6.97 17.49 2.57
C ALA A 47 -6.48 16.12 3.07
N MET A 48 -6.80 15.04 2.36
CA MET A 48 -6.34 13.69 2.70
C MET A 48 -4.82 13.56 2.67
N VAL A 49 -4.17 14.04 1.60
CA VAL A 49 -2.71 14.00 1.46
C VAL A 49 -2.07 14.81 2.59
N SER A 50 -2.64 15.97 2.93
CA SER A 50 -2.16 16.81 4.04
C SER A 50 -2.26 16.09 5.38
N ALA A 51 -3.38 15.41 5.65
CA ALA A 51 -3.63 14.73 6.92
C ALA A 51 -2.78 13.46 7.09
N ILE A 52 -2.79 12.55 6.10
CA ILE A 52 -2.28 11.18 6.23
C ILE A 52 -1.48 10.68 5.02
N GLY A 53 -1.07 11.56 4.10
CA GLY A 53 -0.39 11.16 2.87
C GLY A 53 0.91 10.38 3.10
N GLY A 54 1.60 10.64 4.21
CA GLY A 54 2.81 9.93 4.59
C GLY A 54 2.53 8.49 5.01
N TRP A 55 1.54 8.29 5.89
CA TRP A 55 1.08 6.97 6.30
C TRP A 55 0.59 6.13 5.10
N LEU A 56 -0.17 6.73 4.18
CA LEU A 56 -0.63 6.04 2.98
C LEU A 56 0.53 5.60 2.08
N PHE A 57 1.54 6.46 1.92
CA PHE A 57 2.75 6.13 1.15
C PHE A 57 3.51 4.96 1.77
N ASP A 58 3.76 5.01 3.07
CA ASP A 58 4.50 3.95 3.76
C ASP A 58 3.75 2.61 3.71
N ARG A 59 2.41 2.62 3.75
CA ARG A 59 1.59 1.42 3.51
C ARG A 59 1.75 0.89 2.10
N ALA A 60 1.67 1.75 1.08
CA ALA A 60 1.89 1.36 -0.31
C ALA A 60 3.30 0.77 -0.50
N MET A 61 4.32 1.39 0.09
CA MET A 61 5.71 0.91 0.06
C MET A 61 5.91 -0.40 0.83
N ALA A 62 5.10 -0.66 1.85
CA ALA A 62 5.05 -1.95 2.56
C ALA A 62 4.29 -3.04 1.76
N GLY A 63 3.86 -2.75 0.53
CA GLY A 63 3.19 -3.70 -0.37
C GLY A 63 1.68 -3.79 -0.18
N TRP A 64 1.07 -2.89 0.59
CA TRP A 64 -0.39 -2.85 0.73
C TRP A 64 -1.03 -2.29 -0.54
N ARG A 65 -2.16 -2.86 -0.93
CA ARG A 65 -3.00 -2.28 -1.97
C ARG A 65 -3.83 -1.15 -1.37
N VAL A 66 -3.44 0.09 -1.66
CA VAL A 66 -4.17 1.27 -1.18
C VAL A 66 -5.10 1.80 -2.28
N SER A 67 -6.40 1.75 -2.02
CA SER A 67 -7.45 2.21 -2.93
C SER A 67 -8.14 3.43 -2.31
N VAL A 68 -8.34 4.49 -3.09
CA VAL A 68 -8.90 5.77 -2.64
C VAL A 68 -10.15 6.08 -3.43
N ALA A 69 -11.27 6.25 -2.73
CA ALA A 69 -12.49 6.84 -3.26
C ALA A 69 -12.63 8.27 -2.73
N ALA A 70 -12.64 9.23 -3.66
CA ALA A 70 -12.84 10.64 -3.38
C ALA A 70 -13.77 11.28 -4.42
N ASP A 71 -14.23 12.50 -4.18
CA ASP A 71 -15.17 13.17 -5.07
C ASP A 71 -14.53 13.48 -6.46
N ALA A 72 -15.37 13.56 -7.49
CA ALA A 72 -15.00 13.42 -8.91
C ALA A 72 -14.02 14.48 -9.48
N CYS A 73 -13.66 15.53 -8.73
CA CYS A 73 -12.69 16.56 -9.12
C CYS A 73 -11.24 16.24 -8.71
N THR A 74 -10.95 14.98 -8.40
CA THR A 74 -9.68 14.53 -7.83
C THR A 74 -8.50 14.65 -8.80
N ASP A 75 -7.40 15.27 -8.35
CA ASP A 75 -6.12 15.19 -9.03
C ASP A 75 -5.47 13.82 -8.81
N GLU A 76 -5.72 12.89 -9.76
CA GLU A 76 -5.13 11.56 -9.76
C GLU A 76 -3.59 11.58 -9.80
N ARG A 77 -2.95 12.68 -10.19
CA ARG A 77 -1.49 12.79 -10.19
C ARG A 77 -0.94 12.78 -8.77
N ALA A 78 -1.60 13.43 -7.82
CA ALA A 78 -1.20 13.40 -6.41
C ALA A 78 -1.26 11.97 -5.84
N LEU A 79 -2.33 11.24 -6.18
CA LEU A 79 -2.49 9.82 -5.79
C LEU A 79 -1.40 8.93 -6.40
N ARG A 80 -1.08 9.12 -7.68
CA ARG A 80 -0.01 8.37 -8.36
C ARG A 80 1.37 8.63 -7.77
N ILE A 81 1.67 9.87 -7.37
CA ILE A 81 2.93 10.21 -6.67
C ILE A 81 3.07 9.40 -5.39
N LEU A 82 1.96 9.22 -4.66
CA LEU A 82 1.94 8.44 -3.42
C LEU A 82 1.84 6.92 -3.64
N GLY A 83 1.73 6.44 -4.88
CA GLY A 83 1.54 5.02 -5.19
C GLY A 83 0.13 4.49 -4.88
N LEU A 84 -0.88 5.37 -4.85
CA LEU A 84 -2.25 5.04 -4.49
C LEU A 84 -3.12 4.86 -5.74
N LYS A 85 -4.15 4.01 -5.65
CA LYS A 85 -5.09 3.75 -6.75
C LYS A 85 -6.39 4.52 -6.54
N ALA A 86 -6.77 5.40 -7.47
CA ALA A 86 -8.09 5.99 -7.49
C ALA A 86 -9.15 4.95 -7.90
N VAL A 87 -10.27 4.90 -7.19
CA VAL A 87 -11.44 4.05 -7.47
C VAL A 87 -12.72 4.82 -7.17
N ASP A 88 -13.84 4.40 -7.74
CA ASP A 88 -15.15 4.88 -7.31
C ASP A 88 -15.56 4.23 -5.98
N LEU A 89 -16.56 4.82 -5.30
CA LEU A 89 -17.08 4.28 -4.04
C LEU A 89 -17.58 2.83 -4.20
N THR A 90 -18.14 2.48 -5.35
CA THR A 90 -18.63 1.12 -5.61
C THR A 90 -17.46 0.14 -5.78
N GLY A 91 -16.42 0.52 -6.51
CA GLY A 91 -15.22 -0.29 -6.76
C GLY A 91 -14.29 -0.44 -5.56
N LEU A 92 -14.35 0.48 -4.59
CA LEU A 92 -13.61 0.38 -3.32
C LEU A 92 -13.93 -0.92 -2.56
N TRP A 93 -15.15 -1.43 -2.69
CA TRP A 93 -15.63 -2.60 -1.97
C TRP A 93 -15.68 -3.88 -2.82
N GLN A 94 -15.24 -3.83 -4.08
CA GLN A 94 -15.44 -4.92 -5.04
C GLN A 94 -14.46 -6.09 -4.92
N SER A 95 -13.54 -6.10 -3.96
CA SER A 95 -12.54 -7.17 -3.92
C SER A 95 -11.94 -7.45 -2.55
N THR A 96 -12.74 -7.88 -1.59
CA THR A 96 -12.17 -8.72 -0.51
C THR A 96 -12.24 -10.16 -0.99
N GLU A 97 -11.19 -10.60 -1.69
CA GLU A 97 -10.92 -12.03 -1.84
C GLU A 97 -11.00 -12.69 -0.45
N ALA A 98 -11.46 -13.95 -0.36
CA ALA A 98 -11.61 -14.65 0.93
C ALA A 98 -10.32 -14.76 1.79
N ASP A 99 -9.20 -14.24 1.28
CA ASP A 99 -7.86 -14.31 1.84
C ASP A 99 -7.17 -12.92 1.87
N ALA A 100 -7.97 -11.85 2.01
CA ALA A 100 -7.50 -10.48 2.13
C ALA A 100 -7.80 -9.90 3.51
N VAL A 101 -6.79 -9.27 4.11
CA VAL A 101 -6.91 -8.48 5.34
C VAL A 101 -7.07 -7.02 4.95
N ALA A 102 -8.27 -6.48 5.15
CA ALA A 102 -8.58 -5.09 4.81
C ALA A 102 -8.60 -4.19 6.06
N MET A 103 -8.15 -2.96 5.88
CA MET A 103 -8.37 -1.83 6.80
C MET A 103 -9.11 -0.73 6.04
N THR A 104 -9.93 0.04 6.75
CA THR A 104 -10.62 1.22 6.18
C THR A 104 -10.14 2.50 6.84
N ALA A 105 -9.75 3.50 6.04
CA ALA A 105 -9.48 4.87 6.48
C ALA A 105 -10.60 5.81 5.98
N ILE A 106 -11.17 6.62 6.86
CA ILE A 106 -12.32 7.49 6.53
C ILE A 106 -12.04 8.92 6.97
N GLY A 107 -12.23 9.88 6.07
CA GLY A 107 -12.20 11.31 6.42
C GLY A 107 -13.35 11.64 7.36
N THR A 108 -13.07 12.31 8.48
CA THR A 108 -14.10 12.65 9.48
C THR A 108 -15.21 13.52 8.87
N ASP A 109 -14.84 14.46 8.00
CA ASP A 109 -15.74 15.30 7.21
C ASP A 109 -16.70 14.48 6.33
N ARG A 110 -16.18 13.43 5.68
CA ARG A 110 -16.95 12.51 4.85
C ARG A 110 -17.91 11.66 5.70
N PHE A 111 -17.49 11.27 6.90
CA PHE A 111 -18.31 10.49 7.81
C PHE A 111 -19.47 11.32 8.37
N GLU A 112 -19.20 12.58 8.75
CA GLU A 112 -20.18 13.50 9.32
C GLU A 112 -21.20 14.01 8.28
N SER A 113 -20.86 13.96 6.99
CA SER A 113 -21.80 14.30 5.91
C SER A 113 -22.99 13.33 5.82
N GLY A 114 -22.99 12.23 6.58
CA GLY A 114 -24.12 11.30 6.70
C GLY A 114 -24.26 10.31 5.55
N ASP A 115 -23.31 10.30 4.60
CA ASP A 115 -23.34 9.32 3.52
C ASP A 115 -22.94 7.94 4.04
N PRO A 116 -23.63 6.88 3.60
CA PRO A 116 -23.36 5.53 4.06
C PRO A 116 -21.99 5.05 3.55
N VAL A 117 -20.95 5.29 4.34
CA VAL A 117 -19.63 4.69 4.13
C VAL A 117 -19.66 3.29 4.71
N ARG A 118 -19.61 2.28 3.83
CA ARG A 118 -19.43 0.89 4.26
C ARG A 118 -18.11 0.78 5.03
N ARG A 119 -18.11 0.02 6.12
CA ARG A 119 -16.89 -0.32 6.87
C ARG A 119 -16.61 -1.79 6.58
N SER A 120 -15.39 -2.11 6.14
CA SER A 120 -14.99 -3.50 5.92
C SER A 120 -13.62 -3.75 6.54
N GLY A 121 -13.41 -4.99 6.97
CA GLY A 121 -12.11 -5.46 7.45
C GLY A 121 -11.91 -5.33 8.96
N ALA A 122 -10.67 -5.52 9.38
CA ALA A 122 -10.30 -5.76 10.78
C ALA A 122 -10.16 -4.48 11.63
N GLY A 123 -10.09 -3.29 11.00
CA GLY A 123 -9.92 -2.01 11.70
C GLY A 123 -10.40 -0.81 10.88
N VAL A 124 -10.89 0.22 11.58
CA VAL A 124 -11.29 1.51 11.01
C VAL A 124 -10.47 2.62 11.66
N VAL A 125 -9.81 3.42 10.82
CA VAL A 125 -9.12 4.63 11.24
C VAL A 125 -9.79 5.84 10.62
N PHE A 126 -9.88 6.91 11.37
CA PHE A 126 -10.36 8.21 10.91
C PHE A 126 -9.19 9.17 10.78
N PHE A 127 -9.30 10.08 9.83
CA PHE A 127 -8.34 11.16 9.63
C PHE A 127 -9.06 12.48 9.41
N GLY A 128 -8.41 13.59 9.78
CA GLY A 128 -9.01 14.91 9.76
C GLY A 128 -8.63 15.71 11.00
N ALA A 129 -9.32 16.82 11.23
CA ALA A 129 -9.06 17.71 12.36
C ALA A 129 -9.40 17.06 13.72
N HIS A 130 -10.42 16.20 13.74
CA HIS A 130 -10.93 15.51 14.93
C HIS A 130 -11.36 14.09 14.57
N GLY A 131 -11.52 13.25 15.60
CA GLY A 131 -12.16 11.94 15.45
C GLY A 131 -13.69 12.10 15.32
N PRO A 132 -14.41 11.06 14.88
CA PRO A 132 -15.86 11.16 14.68
C PRO A 132 -16.61 11.38 15.99
N ASP A 133 -17.51 12.35 16.02
CA ASP A 133 -18.47 12.54 17.11
C ASP A 133 -19.56 11.44 17.01
N GLY A 134 -19.50 10.42 17.86
CA GLY A 134 -20.41 9.29 17.76
C GLY A 134 -20.66 8.52 19.07
N PRO A 135 -21.89 8.02 19.31
CA PRO A 135 -22.28 7.39 20.58
C PRO A 135 -21.78 5.94 20.79
N GLY A 136 -20.68 5.51 20.16
CA GLY A 136 -20.49 4.07 19.89
C GLY A 136 -19.12 3.42 20.06
N GLY A 137 -18.08 4.09 20.57
CA GLY A 137 -16.79 3.43 20.78
C GLY A 137 -15.71 4.33 21.37
N ALA A 138 -14.74 3.74 22.06
CA ALA A 138 -13.50 4.43 22.41
C ALA A 138 -12.78 4.82 21.12
N VAL A 139 -12.57 6.13 20.94
CA VAL A 139 -11.77 6.68 19.85
C VAL A 139 -10.41 7.00 20.42
N ASP A 140 -9.39 6.25 20.00
CA ASP A 140 -8.02 6.51 20.43
C ASP A 140 -7.35 7.44 19.42
N ARG A 141 -6.94 8.62 19.87
CA ARG A 141 -6.05 9.47 19.08
C ARG A 141 -4.68 8.81 19.03
N VAL A 142 -4.16 8.64 17.82
CA VAL A 142 -2.84 8.07 17.57
C VAL A 142 -1.99 9.02 16.74
N GLN A 143 -0.68 8.96 16.95
CA GLN A 143 0.30 9.63 16.13
C GLN A 143 1.06 8.62 15.29
N TYR A 144 1.27 8.99 14.04
CA TYR A 144 2.11 8.29 13.09
C TYR A 144 3.26 9.19 12.67
N ARG A 145 4.48 8.63 12.60
CA ARG A 145 5.65 9.35 12.12
C ARG A 145 6.02 8.81 10.74
N PRO A 146 5.75 9.54 9.64
CA PRO A 146 6.11 9.08 8.31
C PRO A 146 7.61 8.91 8.13
N SER A 147 7.98 7.99 7.24
CA SER A 147 9.36 7.83 6.80
C SER A 147 9.88 9.06 6.07
N ALA A 148 11.20 9.19 5.93
CA ALA A 148 11.81 10.29 5.18
C ALA A 148 11.34 10.30 3.71
N ALA A 149 11.16 9.12 3.11
CA ALA A 149 10.60 8.98 1.77
C ALA A 149 9.15 9.47 1.73
N ALA A 150 8.32 9.02 2.68
CA ALA A 150 6.94 9.44 2.80
C ALA A 150 6.79 10.97 2.89
N LEU A 151 7.61 11.64 3.69
CA LEU A 151 7.61 13.11 3.77
C LEU A 151 7.97 13.78 2.43
N ALA A 152 8.97 13.24 1.72
CA ALA A 152 9.37 13.76 0.41
C ALA A 152 8.26 13.59 -0.63
N PHE A 153 7.68 12.38 -0.75
CA PHE A 153 6.60 12.12 -1.71
C PHE A 153 5.31 12.87 -1.34
N LYS A 154 4.97 12.99 -0.04
CA LYS A 154 3.85 13.81 0.45
C LYS A 154 3.99 15.26 0.06
N SER A 155 5.15 15.88 0.29
CA SER A 155 5.38 17.27 -0.10
C SER A 155 5.24 17.49 -1.61
N HIS A 156 5.71 16.53 -2.43
CA HIS A 156 5.55 16.59 -3.87
C HIS A 156 4.08 16.43 -4.32
N ALA A 157 3.34 15.51 -3.69
CA ALA A 157 1.92 15.31 -3.95
C ALA A 157 1.09 16.54 -3.58
N LEU A 158 1.38 17.20 -2.45
CA LEU A 158 0.74 18.45 -2.03
C LEU A 158 0.97 19.59 -3.03
N ALA A 159 2.21 19.74 -3.49
CA ALA A 159 2.56 20.77 -4.47
C ALA A 159 1.79 20.59 -5.80
N VAL A 160 1.58 19.34 -6.22
CA VAL A 160 0.79 19.02 -7.42
C VAL A 160 -0.70 19.25 -7.20
N ALA A 161 -1.22 18.90 -6.02
CA ALA A 161 -2.62 19.14 -5.65
C ALA A 161 -2.97 20.63 -5.43
N GLY A 162 -2.01 21.55 -5.62
CA GLY A 162 -2.22 22.99 -5.46
C GLY A 162 -2.31 23.44 -4.00
N ALA A 163 -1.96 22.59 -3.04
CA ALA A 163 -1.91 22.92 -1.63
C ALA A 163 -0.60 23.66 -1.28
N ASP A 164 -0.66 24.52 -0.26
CA ASP A 164 0.53 25.24 0.22
C ASP A 164 1.58 24.24 0.76
N PRO A 165 2.82 24.22 0.23
CA PRO A 165 3.89 23.33 0.69
C PRO A 165 4.33 23.58 2.14
N GLY A 166 3.92 24.70 2.77
CA GLY A 166 4.41 25.18 4.06
C GLY A 166 4.04 24.37 5.31
N SER A 167 3.14 23.38 5.23
CA SER A 167 2.67 22.64 6.41
C SER A 167 2.68 21.11 6.24
N THR A 168 3.81 20.55 5.80
CA THR A 168 4.00 19.10 5.91
C THR A 168 4.48 18.77 7.32
N GLY A 169 3.54 18.57 8.24
CA GLY A 169 3.88 18.13 9.60
C GLY A 169 4.70 16.84 9.59
N GLN A 170 5.69 16.72 10.47
CA GLN A 170 6.49 15.49 10.63
C GLN A 170 5.72 14.36 11.32
N VAL A 171 4.55 14.66 11.88
CA VAL A 171 3.68 13.72 12.57
C VAL A 171 2.29 13.87 12.00
N GLU A 172 1.65 12.74 11.73
CA GLU A 172 0.28 12.64 11.25
C GLU A 172 -0.59 12.13 12.40
N THR A 173 -1.77 12.72 12.58
CA THR A 173 -2.72 12.30 13.61
C THR A 173 -3.82 11.48 12.94
N LEU A 174 -4.09 10.29 13.50
CA LEU A 174 -5.22 9.46 13.13
C LEU A 174 -6.05 9.15 14.38
N PHE A 175 -7.26 8.65 14.17
CA PHE A 175 -8.17 8.30 15.24
C PHE A 175 -8.66 6.86 15.03
N ARG A 176 -8.23 5.94 15.88
CA ARG A 176 -8.65 4.54 15.77
C ARG A 176 -10.04 4.39 16.35
N TYR A 177 -10.90 3.65 15.65
CA TYR A 177 -12.25 3.37 16.10
C TYR A 177 -12.44 1.87 16.30
N GLY A 178 -12.80 1.48 17.52
CA GLY A 178 -12.99 0.07 17.88
C GLY A 178 -11.74 -0.56 18.49
N ARG A 179 -11.69 -1.89 18.54
CA ARG A 179 -10.60 -2.64 19.17
C ARG A 179 -9.41 -2.74 18.20
N SER A 180 -8.19 -2.44 18.65
CA SER A 180 -6.99 -2.51 17.81
C SER A 180 -6.86 -3.85 17.10
N ALA A 181 -6.60 -3.80 15.79
CA ALA A 181 -6.44 -4.98 14.94
C ALA A 181 -5.04 -5.63 15.04
N GLY A 182 -4.34 -5.46 16.18
CA GLY A 182 -3.01 -6.00 16.42
C GLY A 182 -1.96 -5.43 15.46
N LEU A 183 -1.32 -6.31 14.67
CA LEU A 183 -0.14 -5.99 13.84
C LEU A 183 -0.38 -4.95 12.74
N LEU A 184 -1.62 -4.76 12.31
CA LEU A 184 -1.97 -3.83 11.22
C LEU A 184 -1.82 -2.36 11.62
N GLU A 185 -1.82 -2.08 12.93
CA GLU A 185 -1.81 -0.74 13.51
C GLU A 185 -0.61 -0.53 14.46
N ALA A 186 0.38 -1.43 14.43
CA ALA A 186 1.48 -1.44 15.40
C ALA A 186 2.37 -0.18 15.35
N ASP A 187 2.37 0.51 14.22
CA ASP A 187 3.04 1.77 13.97
C ASP A 187 2.23 3.00 14.41
N LEU A 188 0.95 2.82 14.80
CA LEU A 188 0.08 3.87 15.33
C LEU A 188 0.22 3.95 16.85
N VAL A 189 0.91 4.99 17.32
CA VAL A 189 1.22 5.16 18.75
C VAL A 189 0.11 5.94 19.44
N PRO A 190 -0.52 5.41 20.51
CA PRO A 190 -1.52 6.15 21.28
C PRO A 190 -0.97 7.46 21.85
N VAL A 191 -1.78 8.51 21.82
CA VAL A 191 -1.53 9.75 22.54
C VAL A 191 -2.39 9.71 23.80
N CYS A 192 -1.74 9.81 24.96
CA CYS A 192 -2.43 9.92 26.26
C CYS A 192 -3.02 11.32 26.45
#